data_AF-A0A443S373-F1
#
_entry.id   AF-A0A443S373-F1
#
_cell.length_a   1.000
_cell.length_b   1.000
_cell.length_c   1.000
_cell.angle_alpha   90.00
_cell.angle_beta   90.00
_cell.angle_gamma   90.00
#
_symmetry.space_group_name_H-M   'P 1'
#
loop_
_entity.id
_entity.type
_entity.pdbx_description
1 polymer ?
#
loop_
_entity_poly.entity_id
_entity_poly.type
_entity_poly.pdbx_seq_one_letter_code
_entity_poly.pdbx_strand_id
1 'polypeptide(L)'
;MVNYLCTVNRPSDEENRPFILGVIDFTAGSIAAVVNAMVGLPLDTIKVKMQTFPLLYGGAWSCFKDTVRKYGVKGLYAGAVPCIVAEVSEKSVLFCAHGYCQYAICRISGNTEEPTVLENSLAGFCAALFSSFTLCPTEMIKCKLQALRDLGHPTDILIVFFDRKPYKITKDIIATHGIRGLFNGLTPTMMREMPGYFFYFGGYQMTKSFLTNNDPNDKASWKTAVAGGVGGVALWASIYPVDLVKTRIQISETTDSMRYVMMMIIKNEGFFALYRGVWPSIFRTFPATAALFVVYENSVEYMIKAAESLGLLSC
;
A
#
# COMPACT_ATOMS: atom_id res chain seq x y z
N MET A 1 13.86 -8.94 3.09
CA MET A 1 12.46 -9.38 3.16
C MET A 1 12.25 -10.57 2.23
N VAL A 2 11.90 -11.72 2.82
CA VAL A 2 11.61 -13.03 2.19
C VAL A 2 12.80 -13.74 1.53
N ASN A 3 13.83 -14.13 2.30
CA ASN A 3 14.78 -15.18 1.85
C ASN A 3 15.25 -16.13 2.98
N TYR A 4 14.50 -16.25 4.08
CA TYR A 4 14.85 -17.18 5.16
C TYR A 4 14.24 -18.58 5.02
N LEU A 5 13.44 -18.84 3.97
CA LEU A 5 12.77 -20.14 3.81
C LEU A 5 13.54 -21.18 2.98
N CYS A 6 14.76 -20.91 2.51
CA CYS A 6 15.46 -21.82 1.60
C CYS A 6 16.75 -22.48 2.11
N THR A 7 17.11 -22.35 3.39
CA THR A 7 18.35 -22.99 3.88
C THR A 7 18.19 -23.64 5.25
N VAL A 8 17.52 -24.79 5.33
CA VAL A 8 17.73 -25.70 6.46
C VAL A 8 17.62 -27.16 6.00
N ASN A 9 18.75 -27.87 6.05
CA ASN A 9 18.81 -29.32 5.95
C ASN A 9 19.80 -29.81 7.03
N ARG A 10 19.34 -29.98 8.29
CA ARG A 10 19.93 -30.79 9.39
C ARG A 10 18.97 -30.86 10.61
N PRO A 11 19.10 -31.84 11.53
CA PRO A 11 17.93 -32.43 12.21
C PRO A 11 17.66 -32.02 13.68
N SER A 12 16.37 -32.15 14.02
CA SER A 12 15.66 -32.47 15.28
C SER A 12 15.45 -31.47 16.43
N ASP A 13 16.25 -30.42 16.65
CA ASP A 13 15.97 -29.43 17.72
C ASP A 13 15.31 -28.12 17.21
N GLU A 14 15.04 -28.03 15.90
CA GLU A 14 14.74 -26.76 15.18
C GLU A 14 13.27 -26.56 14.76
N GLU A 15 12.31 -27.39 15.17
CA GLU A 15 10.93 -27.31 14.63
C GLU A 15 10.23 -25.96 14.92
N ASN A 16 10.55 -25.31 16.04
CA ASN A 16 9.96 -24.02 16.43
C ASN A 16 10.72 -22.80 15.90
N ARG A 17 11.98 -22.94 15.45
CA ARG A 17 12.81 -21.82 14.98
C ARG A 17 12.20 -21.07 13.78
N PRO A 18 11.74 -21.74 12.70
CA PRO A 18 11.11 -21.04 11.58
C PRO A 18 9.78 -20.39 11.97
N PHE A 19 9.05 -20.97 12.94
CA PHE A 19 7.83 -20.39 13.46
C PHE A 19 8.09 -19.11 14.27
N ILE A 20 9.06 -19.14 15.20
CA ILE A 20 9.47 -17.98 16.01
C ILE A 20 9.96 -16.84 15.11
N LEU A 21 10.80 -17.14 14.12
CA LEU A 21 11.26 -16.15 13.14
C LEU A 21 10.10 -15.58 12.32
N GLY A 22 9.15 -16.41 11.90
CA GLY A 22 7.93 -15.96 11.22
C GLY A 22 7.08 -15.01 12.07
N VAL A 23 6.94 -15.27 13.36
CA VAL A 23 6.21 -14.39 14.31
C VAL A 23 6.95 -13.07 14.49
N ILE A 24 8.28 -13.09 14.61
CA ILE A 24 9.12 -11.88 14.70
C ILE A 24 8.97 -11.04 13.43
N ASP A 25 9.07 -11.65 12.25
CA ASP A 25 8.92 -10.94 10.97
C ASP A 25 7.51 -10.35 10.78
N PHE A 26 6.48 -11.09 11.18
CA PHE A 26 5.09 -10.62 11.11
C PHE A 26 4.85 -9.42 12.03
N THR A 27 5.33 -9.50 13.27
CA THR A 27 5.15 -8.43 14.27
C THR A 27 5.98 -7.19 13.91
N ALA A 28 7.24 -7.35 13.52
CA ALA A 28 8.10 -6.26 13.04
C ALA A 28 7.48 -5.60 11.79
N GLY A 29 7.02 -6.41 10.83
CA GLY A 29 6.36 -5.95 9.62
C GLY A 29 5.09 -5.15 9.91
N SER A 30 4.30 -5.59 10.89
CA SER A 30 3.08 -4.89 11.31
C SER A 30 3.39 -3.53 11.96
N ILE A 31 4.38 -3.47 12.85
CA ILE A 31 4.82 -2.21 13.48
C ILE A 31 5.37 -1.24 12.42
N ALA A 32 6.20 -1.75 11.51
CA ALA A 32 6.75 -0.98 10.41
C ALA A 32 5.66 -0.44 9.47
N ALA A 33 4.61 -1.22 9.20
CA ALA A 33 3.46 -0.80 8.41
C ALA A 33 2.67 0.32 9.11
N VAL A 34 2.48 0.25 10.43
CA VAL A 34 1.85 1.34 11.21
C VAL A 34 2.66 2.63 11.09
N VAL A 35 3.99 2.55 11.21
CA VAL A 35 4.84 3.75 11.10
C VAL A 35 4.83 4.30 9.68
N ASN A 36 4.89 3.44 8.65
CA ASN A 36 4.75 3.82 7.25
C ASN A 36 3.47 4.64 7.03
N ALA A 37 2.34 4.12 7.53
CA ALA A 37 1.05 4.78 7.48
C ALA A 37 1.13 6.16 8.17
N MET A 38 1.63 6.22 9.40
CA MET A 38 1.73 7.46 10.18
C MET A 38 2.59 8.54 9.51
N VAL A 39 3.63 8.17 8.77
CA VAL A 39 4.47 9.11 8.02
C VAL A 39 3.75 9.59 6.75
N GLY A 40 3.01 8.72 6.06
CA GLY A 40 2.25 9.07 4.86
C GLY A 40 0.96 9.86 5.12
N LEU A 41 0.34 9.64 6.27
CA LEU A 41 -1.01 10.09 6.60
C LEU A 41 -1.25 11.61 6.55
N PRO A 42 -0.30 12.48 6.95
CA PRO A 42 -0.47 13.92 6.78
C PRO A 42 -0.65 14.32 5.31
N LEU A 43 0.14 13.74 4.40
CA LEU A 43 0.04 14.01 2.96
C LEU A 43 -1.26 13.45 2.38
N ASP A 44 -1.66 12.27 2.82
CA ASP A 44 -2.93 11.67 2.40
C ASP A 44 -4.13 12.49 2.92
N THR A 45 -4.06 13.00 4.14
CA THR A 45 -5.10 13.86 4.72
C THR A 45 -5.19 15.19 3.97
N ILE A 46 -4.08 15.81 3.61
CA ILE A 46 -4.07 17.04 2.79
C ILE A 46 -4.63 16.75 1.40
N LYS A 47 -4.17 15.67 0.74
CA LYS A 47 -4.66 15.24 -0.57
C LYS A 47 -6.17 15.04 -0.53
N VAL A 48 -6.65 14.27 0.44
CA VAL A 48 -8.08 14.04 0.63
C VAL A 48 -8.78 15.36 0.90
N LYS A 49 -8.33 16.22 1.82
CA LYS A 49 -8.98 17.51 2.10
C LYS A 49 -9.04 18.44 0.90
N MET A 50 -8.03 18.44 0.03
CA MET A 50 -8.03 19.23 -1.21
C MET A 50 -8.97 18.66 -2.26
N GLN A 51 -8.91 17.34 -2.50
CA GLN A 51 -9.84 16.64 -3.39
C GLN A 51 -11.28 16.76 -2.88
N THR A 52 -11.39 16.79 -1.56
CA THR A 52 -12.63 17.01 -0.85
C THR A 52 -13.00 18.47 -1.15
N PHE A 53 -12.41 19.49 -0.53
CA PHE A 53 -12.86 20.88 -0.64
C PHE A 53 -12.00 21.74 -1.58
N PRO A 54 -12.12 21.63 -2.93
CA PRO A 54 -11.25 22.36 -3.86
C PRO A 54 -11.49 23.87 -3.81
N LEU A 55 -12.73 24.30 -3.56
CA LEU A 55 -13.09 25.72 -3.43
C LEU A 55 -12.59 26.34 -2.12
N LEU A 56 -12.37 25.51 -1.08
CA LEU A 56 -11.88 25.96 0.23
C LEU A 56 -10.35 25.97 0.30
N TYR A 57 -9.69 25.09 -0.45
CA TYR A 57 -8.25 24.90 -0.41
C TYR A 57 -7.63 25.02 -1.81
N GLY A 58 -7.18 26.22 -2.15
CA GLY A 58 -6.52 26.49 -3.45
C GLY A 58 -5.14 25.86 -3.62
N GLY A 59 -4.58 25.21 -2.58
CA GLY A 59 -3.29 24.54 -2.67
C GLY A 59 -2.94 23.72 -1.42
N ALA A 60 -2.00 22.78 -1.58
CA ALA A 60 -1.59 21.85 -0.52
C ALA A 60 -1.02 22.58 0.70
N TRP A 61 -0.24 23.63 0.47
CA TRP A 61 0.34 24.44 1.54
C TRP A 61 -0.73 25.24 2.32
N SER A 62 -1.71 25.80 1.62
CA SER A 62 -2.83 26.49 2.29
C SER A 62 -3.64 25.50 3.12
N CYS A 63 -3.99 24.35 2.54
CA CYS A 63 -4.71 23.28 3.24
C CYS A 63 -3.97 22.80 4.49
N PHE A 64 -2.66 22.61 4.39
CA PHE A 64 -1.81 22.24 5.52
C PHE A 64 -1.85 23.31 6.62
N LYS A 65 -1.54 24.57 6.28
CA LYS A 65 -1.49 25.68 7.23
C LYS A 65 -2.83 25.89 7.92
N ASP A 66 -3.93 25.85 7.17
CA ASP A 66 -5.28 26.01 7.70
C ASP A 66 -5.68 24.84 8.60
N THR A 67 -5.31 23.61 8.24
CA THR A 67 -5.55 22.43 9.06
C THR A 67 -4.82 22.52 10.39
N VAL A 68 -3.52 22.84 10.37
CA VAL A 68 -2.71 22.96 11.58
C VAL A 68 -3.20 24.12 12.44
N ARG A 69 -3.57 25.26 11.85
CA ARG A 69 -4.07 26.42 12.59
C ARG A 69 -5.43 26.16 13.25
N LYS A 70 -6.35 25.44 12.58
CA LYS A 70 -7.72 25.22 13.08
C LYS A 70 -7.82 24.02 14.03
N TYR A 71 -7.10 22.94 13.76
CA TYR A 71 -7.26 21.64 14.44
C TYR A 71 -5.97 21.14 15.10
N GLY A 72 -4.88 21.90 15.01
CA GLY A 72 -3.55 21.46 15.46
C GLY A 72 -2.99 20.31 14.61
N VAL A 73 -1.85 19.77 15.05
CA VAL A 73 -1.19 18.62 14.41
C VAL A 73 -2.10 17.38 14.39
N LYS A 74 -2.94 17.20 15.42
CA LYS A 74 -3.92 16.10 15.48
C LYS A 74 -4.91 16.13 14.31
N GLY A 75 -5.19 17.31 13.75
CA GLY A 75 -6.04 17.46 12.57
C GLY A 75 -5.47 16.88 11.28
N LEU A 76 -4.17 16.61 11.22
CA LEU A 76 -3.50 15.91 10.10
C LEU A 76 -3.64 14.38 10.20
N TYR A 77 -4.09 13.87 11.35
CA TYR A 77 -4.30 12.44 11.62
C TYR A 77 -5.79 12.12 11.82
N ALA A 78 -6.68 13.04 11.45
CA ALA A 78 -8.12 12.81 11.49
C ALA A 78 -8.48 11.67 10.52
N GLY A 79 -9.06 10.58 11.03
CA GLY A 79 -9.33 9.38 10.23
C GLY A 79 -8.17 8.40 10.12
N ALA A 80 -7.12 8.53 10.96
CA ALA A 80 -5.95 7.65 10.92
C ALA A 80 -6.27 6.16 11.13
N VAL A 81 -7.13 5.85 12.09
CA VAL A 81 -7.44 4.46 12.47
C VAL A 81 -7.93 3.62 11.29
N PRO A 82 -9.01 3.99 10.56
CA PRO A 82 -9.46 3.19 9.41
C PRO A 82 -8.44 3.14 8.27
N CYS A 83 -7.59 4.16 8.10
CA CYS A 83 -6.52 4.13 7.11
C CYS A 83 -5.42 3.13 7.48
N ILE A 84 -4.92 3.20 8.72
CA ILE A 84 -3.89 2.28 9.24
C ILE A 84 -4.39 0.83 9.19
N VAL A 85 -5.62 0.58 9.63
CA VAL A 85 -6.21 -0.77 9.60
C VAL A 85 -6.27 -1.32 8.18
N ALA A 86 -6.67 -0.50 7.21
CA ALA A 86 -6.72 -0.91 5.81
C ALA A 86 -5.32 -1.23 5.25
N GLU A 87 -4.35 -0.35 5.48
CA GLU A 87 -2.97 -0.54 5.00
C GLU A 87 -2.31 -1.77 5.65
N VAL A 88 -2.42 -1.93 6.97
CA VAL A 88 -1.87 -3.11 7.67
C VAL A 88 -2.50 -4.39 7.14
N SER A 89 -3.83 -4.43 7.01
CA SER A 89 -4.53 -5.62 6.53
C SER A 89 -4.12 -6.00 5.10
N GLU A 90 -3.99 -5.00 4.21
CA GLU A 90 -3.53 -5.20 2.84
C GLU A 90 -2.11 -5.77 2.81
N LYS A 91 -1.16 -5.16 3.52
CA LYS A 91 0.24 -5.60 3.53
C LYS A 91 0.42 -6.97 4.18
N SER A 92 -0.29 -7.26 5.27
CA SER A 92 -0.24 -8.57 5.92
C SER A 92 -0.68 -9.70 4.98
N VAL A 93 -1.80 -9.50 4.27
CA VAL A 93 -2.30 -10.50 3.31
C VAL A 93 -1.37 -10.62 2.12
N LEU A 94 -0.86 -9.51 1.60
CA LEU A 94 0.11 -9.51 0.50
C LEU A 94 1.36 -10.32 0.85
N PHE A 95 2.03 -10.04 1.97
CA PHE A 95 3.27 -10.73 2.33
C PHE A 95 3.05 -12.21 2.66
N CYS A 96 1.93 -12.54 3.30
CA CYS A 96 1.54 -13.93 3.54
C CYS A 96 1.33 -14.68 2.21
N ALA A 97 0.54 -14.13 1.30
CA ALA A 97 0.27 -14.72 -0.01
C ALA A 97 1.54 -14.80 -0.88
N HIS A 98 2.42 -13.81 -0.79
CA HIS A 98 3.66 -13.74 -1.56
C HIS A 98 4.53 -14.98 -1.36
N GLY A 99 4.74 -15.43 -0.11
CA GLY A 99 5.55 -16.62 0.17
C GLY A 99 5.01 -17.88 -0.52
N TYR A 100 3.69 -18.09 -0.48
CA TYR A 100 3.05 -19.21 -1.16
C TYR A 100 3.08 -19.07 -2.68
N CYS A 101 2.82 -17.89 -3.22
CA CYS A 101 2.86 -17.62 -4.66
C CYS A 101 4.28 -17.81 -5.22
N GLN A 102 5.29 -17.34 -4.50
CA GLN A 102 6.70 -17.48 -4.85
C GLN A 102 7.10 -18.96 -4.87
N TYR A 103 6.74 -19.73 -3.84
CA TYR A 103 6.97 -21.17 -3.81
C TYR A 103 6.32 -21.89 -5.01
N ALA A 104 5.05 -21.59 -5.30
CA ALA A 104 4.34 -22.19 -6.42
C ALA A 104 4.98 -21.87 -7.77
N ILE A 105 5.39 -20.61 -7.99
CA ILE A 105 6.01 -20.16 -9.24
C ILE A 105 7.39 -20.80 -9.44
N CYS A 106 8.23 -20.84 -8.41
CA CYS A 106 9.54 -21.49 -8.50
C CYS A 106 9.40 -22.98 -8.84
N ARG A 107 8.42 -23.65 -8.24
CA ARG A 107 8.11 -25.07 -8.52
C ARG A 107 7.65 -25.30 -9.95
N ILE A 108 6.84 -24.41 -10.52
CA ILE A 108 6.39 -24.48 -11.92
C ILE A 108 7.53 -24.19 -12.88
N SER A 109 8.40 -23.24 -12.54
CA SER A 109 9.57 -22.85 -13.32
C SER A 109 10.67 -23.93 -13.33
N GLY A 110 10.60 -24.89 -12.39
CA GLY A 110 11.65 -25.91 -12.20
C GLY A 110 12.92 -25.35 -11.57
N ASN A 111 12.84 -24.16 -10.96
CA ASN A 111 13.97 -23.47 -10.35
C ASN A 111 14.09 -23.85 -8.87
N THR A 112 15.25 -24.39 -8.48
CA THR A 112 15.57 -24.78 -7.09
C THR A 112 16.45 -23.76 -6.36
N GLU A 113 16.90 -22.72 -7.05
CA GLU A 113 17.75 -21.65 -6.51
C GLU A 113 16.95 -20.41 -6.09
N GLU A 114 17.64 -19.30 -5.74
CA GLU A 114 16.98 -18.04 -5.44
C GLU A 114 16.09 -17.57 -6.62
N PRO A 115 14.90 -17.03 -6.34
CA PRO A 115 13.96 -16.65 -7.38
C PRO A 115 14.51 -15.52 -8.23
N THR A 116 14.35 -15.66 -9.55
CA THR A 116 14.68 -14.62 -10.52
C THR A 116 13.81 -13.38 -10.34
N VAL A 117 14.25 -12.25 -10.90
CA VAL A 117 13.48 -10.98 -10.90
C VAL A 117 12.06 -11.20 -11.43
N LEU A 118 11.92 -11.99 -12.50
CA LEU A 118 10.63 -12.25 -13.12
C LEU A 118 9.73 -13.13 -12.24
N GLU A 119 10.27 -14.20 -11.66
CA GLU A 119 9.51 -15.09 -10.75
C GLU A 119 9.02 -14.33 -9.53
N ASN A 120 9.87 -13.48 -8.94
CA ASN A 120 9.50 -12.64 -7.80
C ASN A 120 8.44 -11.58 -8.19
N SER A 121 8.54 -11.00 -9.39
CA SER A 121 7.54 -10.05 -9.89
C SER A 121 6.18 -10.71 -10.13
N LEU A 122 6.18 -11.93 -10.70
CA LEU A 122 4.97 -12.73 -10.89
C LEU A 122 4.37 -13.19 -9.55
N ALA A 123 5.21 -13.52 -8.56
CA ALA A 123 4.76 -13.83 -7.21
C ALA A 123 4.05 -12.63 -6.58
N GLY A 124 4.62 -11.42 -6.73
CA GLY A 124 3.98 -10.16 -6.35
C GLY A 124 2.63 -9.92 -7.04
N PHE A 125 2.56 -10.15 -8.34
CA PHE A 125 1.32 -10.04 -9.13
C PHE A 125 0.23 -10.99 -8.62
N CYS A 126 0.58 -12.26 -8.37
CA CYS A 126 -0.36 -13.25 -7.85
C CYS A 126 -0.75 -12.98 -6.40
N ALA A 127 0.19 -12.53 -5.55
CA ALA A 127 -0.10 -12.17 -4.17
C ALA A 127 -1.08 -10.99 -4.07
N ALA A 128 -0.98 -10.04 -5.00
CA ALA A 128 -1.86 -8.87 -5.07
C ALA A 128 -3.32 -9.22 -5.36
N LEU A 129 -3.61 -10.39 -5.94
CA LEU A 129 -4.96 -10.91 -6.06
C LEU A 129 -5.61 -11.05 -4.68
N PHE A 130 -4.88 -11.63 -3.72
CA PHE A 130 -5.39 -11.88 -2.38
C PHE A 130 -5.52 -10.58 -1.58
N SER A 131 -4.53 -9.68 -1.66
CA SER A 131 -4.61 -8.39 -0.99
C SER A 131 -5.76 -7.52 -1.53
N SER A 132 -6.12 -7.66 -2.81
CA SER A 132 -7.25 -6.95 -3.42
C SER A 132 -8.59 -7.28 -2.76
N PHE A 133 -8.80 -8.51 -2.27
CA PHE A 133 -10.01 -8.87 -1.52
C PHE A 133 -10.09 -8.16 -0.17
N THR A 134 -8.95 -7.88 0.45
CA THR A 134 -8.88 -7.14 1.71
C THR A 134 -9.02 -5.64 1.47
N LEU A 135 -8.45 -5.13 0.38
CA LEU A 135 -8.44 -3.72 0.04
C LEU A 135 -9.82 -3.25 -0.45
N CYS A 136 -10.51 -4.03 -1.30
CA CYS A 136 -11.73 -3.61 -1.98
C CYS A 136 -12.84 -3.10 -1.04
N PRO A 137 -13.21 -3.78 0.06
CA PRO A 137 -14.22 -3.26 0.99
C PRO A 137 -13.85 -1.90 1.60
N THR A 138 -12.58 -1.72 1.94
CA THR A 138 -12.11 -0.45 2.53
C THR A 138 -12.12 0.68 1.51
N GLU A 139 -11.74 0.41 0.26
CA GLU A 139 -11.82 1.39 -0.83
C GLU A 139 -13.25 1.75 -1.18
N MET A 140 -14.16 0.78 -1.20
CA MET A 140 -15.58 1.00 -1.42
C MET A 140 -16.15 1.96 -0.38
N ILE A 141 -15.87 1.72 0.91
CA ILE A 141 -16.35 2.58 2.00
C ILE A 141 -15.76 3.98 1.87
N LYS A 142 -14.46 4.11 1.57
CA LYS A 142 -13.80 5.40 1.31
C LYS A 142 -14.44 6.14 0.13
N CYS A 143 -14.69 5.45 -0.99
CA CYS A 143 -15.33 6.06 -2.17
C CYS A 143 -16.78 6.48 -1.87
N LYS A 144 -17.57 5.69 -1.14
CA LYS A 144 -18.93 6.09 -0.74
C LYS A 144 -18.93 7.29 0.20
N LEU A 145 -17.99 7.36 1.14
CA LEU A 145 -17.79 8.53 1.99
C LEU A 145 -17.48 9.79 1.17
N GLN A 146 -16.68 9.65 0.12
CA GLN A 146 -16.35 10.74 -0.80
C GLN A 146 -17.56 11.15 -1.67
N ALA A 147 -18.31 10.19 -2.21
CA ALA A 147 -19.45 10.46 -3.10
C ALA A 147 -20.69 11.02 -2.39
N LEU A 148 -21.00 10.59 -1.16
CA LEU A 148 -22.11 11.11 -0.34
C LEU A 148 -22.01 12.62 -0.09
N ARG A 149 -20.86 13.19 -0.39
CA ARG A 149 -20.50 14.56 -0.09
C ARG A 149 -20.54 15.46 -1.32
N ASP A 150 -20.51 14.91 -2.53
CA ASP A 150 -20.79 15.67 -3.76
C ASP A 150 -22.30 16.00 -3.89
N LEU A 151 -23.16 15.28 -3.16
CA LEU A 151 -24.61 15.48 -3.11
C LEU A 151 -25.08 16.49 -2.02
N GLY A 152 -24.18 17.08 -1.22
CA GLY A 152 -24.54 17.86 -0.02
C GLY A 152 -24.40 19.39 -0.17
N HIS A 153 -25.45 20.15 0.18
CA HIS A 153 -25.41 21.61 0.30
C HIS A 153 -24.40 22.08 1.38
N PRO A 154 -23.71 23.23 1.18
CA PRO A 154 -22.55 23.68 1.97
C PRO A 154 -22.76 23.84 3.48
N THR A 155 -23.99 23.99 3.95
CA THR A 155 -24.34 24.23 5.36
C THR A 155 -24.45 22.96 6.21
N ASP A 156 -24.64 21.77 5.62
CA ASP A 156 -24.80 20.50 6.37
C ASP A 156 -23.56 19.58 6.32
N ILE A 157 -22.53 19.97 5.54
CA ILE A 157 -21.38 19.12 5.20
C ILE A 157 -20.54 18.72 6.42
N LEU A 158 -20.40 19.60 7.42
CA LEU A 158 -19.61 19.31 8.61
C LEU A 158 -20.33 18.33 9.56
N ILE A 159 -21.67 18.39 9.63
CA ILE A 159 -22.49 17.55 10.51
C ILE A 159 -22.59 16.13 9.95
N VAL A 160 -22.79 15.97 8.64
CA VAL A 160 -22.84 14.66 7.97
C VAL A 160 -21.50 13.91 8.06
N PHE A 161 -20.37 14.62 7.96
CA PHE A 161 -19.02 14.03 8.05
C PHE A 161 -18.70 13.47 9.45
N PHE A 162 -19.15 14.15 10.50
CA PHE A 162 -18.97 13.68 11.89
C PHE A 162 -20.02 12.65 12.31
N ASP A 163 -21.22 12.67 11.72
CA ASP A 163 -22.34 11.83 12.15
C ASP A 163 -22.41 10.45 11.45
N ARG A 164 -21.89 10.31 10.22
CA ARG A 164 -21.85 9.03 9.48
C ARG A 164 -20.49 8.34 9.62
N LYS A 165 -20.24 7.71 10.77
CA LYS A 165 -19.04 6.87 10.98
C LYS A 165 -18.97 5.73 9.93
N PRO A 166 -17.77 5.25 9.53
CA PRO A 166 -17.59 4.22 8.51
C PRO A 166 -18.46 2.97 8.71
N TYR A 167 -18.66 2.54 9.96
CA TYR A 167 -19.49 1.38 10.29
C TYR A 167 -20.96 1.52 9.88
N LYS A 168 -21.53 2.74 9.93
CA LYS A 168 -22.93 2.98 9.50
C LYS A 168 -23.06 2.72 8.01
N ILE A 169 -22.11 3.21 7.21
CA ILE A 169 -22.07 2.99 5.76
C ILE A 169 -21.87 1.51 5.43
N THR A 170 -20.99 0.82 6.14
CA THR A 170 -20.83 -0.64 5.99
C THR A 170 -22.14 -1.37 6.26
N LYS A 171 -22.84 -1.04 7.36
CA LYS A 171 -24.14 -1.62 7.70
C LYS A 171 -25.19 -1.34 6.63
N ASP A 172 -25.24 -0.10 6.14
CA ASP A 172 -26.18 0.32 5.09
C ASP A 172 -25.94 -0.44 3.77
N ILE A 173 -24.67 -0.64 3.38
CA ILE A 173 -24.31 -1.44 2.20
C ILE A 173 -24.73 -2.90 2.37
N ILE A 174 -24.42 -3.50 3.51
CA ILE A 174 -24.78 -4.90 3.79
C ILE A 174 -26.30 -5.08 3.80
N ALA A 175 -27.05 -4.14 4.39
CA ALA A 175 -28.51 -4.20 4.44
C ALA A 175 -29.16 -4.05 3.04
N THR A 176 -28.56 -3.29 2.13
CA THR A 176 -29.14 -2.98 0.81
C THR A 176 -28.68 -3.92 -0.31
N HIS A 177 -27.40 -4.28 -0.34
CA HIS A 177 -26.77 -5.05 -1.42
C HIS A 177 -26.14 -6.37 -0.94
N GLY A 178 -26.29 -6.69 0.36
CA GLY A 178 -25.61 -7.82 0.98
C GLY A 178 -24.09 -7.64 1.07
N ILE A 179 -23.41 -8.71 1.47
CA ILE A 179 -21.94 -8.73 1.60
C ILE A 179 -21.25 -8.50 0.24
N ARG A 180 -21.86 -8.97 -0.86
CA ARG A 180 -21.35 -8.76 -2.23
C ARG A 180 -21.26 -7.27 -2.59
N GLY A 181 -22.11 -6.44 -2.01
CA GLY A 181 -22.07 -4.99 -2.21
C GLY A 181 -20.75 -4.33 -1.79
N LEU A 182 -20.01 -4.93 -0.83
CA LEU A 182 -18.69 -4.45 -0.42
C LEU A 182 -17.61 -4.68 -1.48
N PHE A 183 -17.83 -5.61 -2.41
CA PHE A 183 -16.88 -5.99 -3.46
C PHE A 183 -17.22 -5.40 -4.84
N ASN A 184 -18.18 -4.46 -4.90
CA ASN A 184 -18.54 -3.75 -6.13
C ASN A 184 -17.42 -2.77 -6.54
N GLY A 185 -16.40 -3.27 -7.21
CA GLY A 185 -15.15 -2.54 -7.46
C GLY A 185 -13.91 -3.43 -7.38
N LEU A 186 -14.09 -4.71 -7.09
CA LEU A 186 -12.98 -5.66 -7.02
C LEU A 186 -12.20 -5.73 -8.34
N THR A 187 -12.88 -5.74 -9.49
CA THR A 187 -12.21 -5.75 -10.80
C THR A 187 -11.28 -4.55 -11.00
N PRO A 188 -11.74 -3.28 -10.85
CA PRO A 188 -10.84 -2.14 -10.97
C PRO A 188 -9.75 -2.10 -9.88
N THR A 189 -10.01 -2.61 -8.67
CA THR A 189 -8.97 -2.77 -7.63
C THR A 189 -7.91 -3.76 -8.10
N MET A 190 -8.29 -4.97 -8.54
CA MET A 190 -7.35 -5.98 -9.05
C MET A 190 -6.54 -5.50 -10.26
N MET A 191 -7.19 -4.82 -11.20
CA MET A 191 -6.53 -4.25 -12.38
C MET A 191 -5.47 -3.20 -12.03
N ARG A 192 -5.58 -2.56 -10.86
CA ARG A 192 -4.59 -1.61 -10.37
C ARG A 192 -3.51 -2.31 -9.54
N GLU A 193 -3.91 -3.10 -8.55
CA GLU A 193 -3.02 -3.72 -7.58
C GLU A 193 -2.08 -4.74 -8.22
N MET A 194 -2.60 -5.62 -9.09
CA MET A 194 -1.79 -6.72 -9.65
C MET A 194 -0.64 -6.19 -10.51
N PRO A 195 -0.86 -5.30 -11.51
CA PRO A 195 0.25 -4.68 -12.23
C PRO A 195 1.15 -3.84 -11.32
N GLY A 196 0.57 -3.09 -10.37
CA GLY A 196 1.34 -2.25 -9.46
C GLY A 196 2.37 -3.05 -8.65
N TYR A 197 1.97 -4.19 -8.09
CA TYR A 197 2.87 -5.06 -7.36
C TYR A 197 3.85 -5.84 -8.23
N PHE A 198 3.49 -6.17 -9.47
CA PHE A 198 4.45 -6.71 -10.44
C PHE A 198 5.63 -5.75 -10.64
N PHE A 199 5.35 -4.48 -10.93
CA PHE A 199 6.39 -3.47 -11.11
C PHE A 199 7.11 -3.12 -9.81
N TYR A 200 6.42 -3.17 -8.66
CA TYR A 200 7.03 -2.99 -7.34
C TYR A 200 8.13 -4.02 -7.08
N PHE A 201 7.79 -5.31 -7.14
CA PHE A 201 8.72 -6.39 -6.83
C PHE A 201 9.81 -6.53 -7.89
N GLY A 202 9.51 -6.25 -9.16
CA GLY A 202 10.51 -6.19 -10.23
C GLY A 202 11.51 -5.06 -10.05
N GLY A 203 11.03 -3.83 -9.81
CA GLY A 203 11.89 -2.67 -9.55
C GLY A 203 12.73 -2.85 -8.28
N TYR A 204 12.15 -3.42 -7.23
CA TYR A 204 12.85 -3.77 -5.99
C TYR A 204 13.97 -4.78 -6.24
N GLN A 205 13.68 -5.92 -6.88
CA GLN A 205 14.68 -6.98 -7.04
C GLN A 205 15.79 -6.57 -8.01
N MET A 206 15.46 -5.90 -9.12
CA MET A 206 16.46 -5.40 -10.07
C MET A 206 17.42 -4.41 -9.42
N THR A 207 16.89 -3.46 -8.64
CA THR A 207 17.71 -2.48 -7.91
C THR A 207 18.56 -3.16 -6.84
N LYS A 208 17.99 -4.13 -6.12
CA LYS A 208 18.70 -4.87 -5.08
C LYS A 208 19.89 -5.65 -5.67
N SER A 209 19.66 -6.43 -6.72
CA SER A 209 20.73 -7.19 -7.42
C SER A 209 21.84 -6.28 -7.93
N PHE A 210 21.49 -5.10 -8.46
CA PHE A 210 22.47 -4.11 -8.91
C PHE A 210 23.30 -3.53 -7.75
N LEU A 211 22.67 -3.18 -6.62
CA LEU A 211 23.35 -2.56 -5.48
C LEU A 211 24.18 -3.54 -4.65
N THR A 212 23.80 -4.81 -4.59
CA THR A 212 24.57 -5.85 -3.87
C THR A 212 25.60 -6.54 -4.76
N ASN A 213 25.68 -6.19 -6.06
CA ASN A 213 26.52 -6.86 -7.05
C ASN A 213 26.35 -8.39 -7.03
N ASN A 214 25.12 -8.86 -6.77
CA ASN A 214 24.75 -10.25 -6.54
C ASN A 214 25.47 -10.96 -5.37
N ASP A 215 26.11 -10.23 -4.44
CA ASP A 215 26.64 -10.80 -3.22
C ASP A 215 25.49 -11.07 -2.22
N PRO A 216 25.21 -12.33 -1.84
CA PRO A 216 24.15 -12.67 -0.89
C PRO A 216 24.43 -12.19 0.54
N ASN A 217 25.69 -11.89 0.86
CA ASN A 217 26.12 -11.45 2.20
C ASN A 217 26.01 -9.93 2.39
N ASP A 218 25.93 -9.16 1.31
CA ASP A 218 25.80 -7.70 1.36
C ASP A 218 24.34 -7.29 1.58
N LYS A 219 23.91 -7.36 2.85
CA LYS A 219 22.55 -7.03 3.28
C LYS A 219 22.46 -5.64 3.89
N ALA A 220 23.21 -4.67 3.38
CA ALA A 220 23.18 -3.32 3.93
C ALA A 220 21.76 -2.72 3.88
N SER A 221 21.25 -2.31 5.03
CA SER A 221 19.91 -1.74 5.25
C SER A 221 19.52 -0.66 4.24
N TRP A 222 20.45 0.27 3.98
CA TRP A 222 20.23 1.38 3.06
C TRP A 222 20.02 0.92 1.61
N LYS A 223 20.65 -0.19 1.19
CA LYS A 223 20.45 -0.75 -0.17
C LYS A 223 19.04 -1.30 -0.31
N THR A 224 18.55 -1.98 0.71
CA THR A 224 17.16 -2.47 0.77
C THR A 224 16.17 -1.31 0.77
N ALA A 225 16.45 -0.23 1.50
CA ALA A 225 15.62 0.97 1.51
C ALA A 225 15.57 1.66 0.13
N VAL A 226 16.71 1.81 -0.55
CA VAL A 226 16.78 2.36 -1.92
C VAL A 226 16.02 1.46 -2.89
N ALA A 227 16.22 0.14 -2.83
CA ALA A 227 15.48 -0.81 -3.65
C ALA A 227 13.96 -0.71 -3.43
N GLY A 228 13.51 -0.58 -2.18
CA GLY A 228 12.10 -0.37 -1.86
C GLY A 228 11.56 0.98 -2.36
N GLY A 229 12.37 2.03 -2.30
CA GLY A 229 12.04 3.34 -2.88
C GLY A 229 11.85 3.27 -4.40
N VAL A 230 12.78 2.63 -5.11
CA VAL A 230 12.69 2.44 -6.57
C VAL A 230 11.50 1.53 -6.93
N GLY A 231 11.27 0.45 -6.19
CA GLY A 231 10.08 -0.38 -6.33
C GLY A 231 8.78 0.42 -6.15
N GLY A 232 8.74 1.30 -5.15
CA GLY A 232 7.61 2.20 -4.92
C GLY A 232 7.39 3.19 -6.08
N VAL A 233 8.47 3.74 -6.65
CA VAL A 233 8.39 4.61 -7.84
C VAL A 233 7.90 3.82 -9.05
N ALA A 234 8.38 2.59 -9.26
CA ALA A 234 7.94 1.72 -10.35
C ALA A 234 6.45 1.37 -10.23
N LEU A 235 5.97 1.05 -9.02
CA LEU A 235 4.56 0.86 -8.72
C LEU A 235 3.75 2.08 -9.13
N TRP A 236 4.10 3.26 -8.61
CA TRP A 236 3.37 4.49 -8.93
C TRP A 236 3.42 4.81 -10.42
N ALA A 237 4.57 4.68 -11.07
CA ALA A 237 4.69 4.90 -12.51
C ALA A 237 3.73 4.01 -13.32
N SER A 238 3.52 2.76 -12.90
CA SER A 238 2.61 1.85 -13.60
C SER A 238 1.12 2.15 -13.38
N ILE A 239 0.71 2.50 -12.16
CA ILE A 239 -0.72 2.62 -11.80
C ILE A 239 -1.26 4.04 -11.99
N TYR A 240 -0.38 5.04 -11.98
CA TYR A 240 -0.78 6.45 -11.92
C TYR A 240 -1.66 6.91 -13.10
N PRO A 241 -1.44 6.47 -14.35
CA PRO A 241 -2.35 6.81 -15.45
C PRO A 241 -3.80 6.39 -15.20
N VAL A 242 -4.01 5.21 -14.60
CA VAL A 242 -5.35 4.69 -14.29
C VAL A 242 -5.96 5.50 -13.14
N ASP A 243 -5.18 5.80 -12.10
CA ASP A 243 -5.62 6.61 -10.97
C ASP A 243 -6.02 8.04 -11.40
N LEU A 244 -5.27 8.65 -12.32
CA LEU A 244 -5.59 9.97 -12.85
C LEU A 244 -6.90 9.96 -13.63
N VAL A 245 -7.09 8.98 -14.53
CA VAL A 245 -8.33 8.87 -15.32
C VAL A 245 -9.53 8.62 -14.42
N LYS A 246 -9.39 7.74 -13.42
CA LYS A 246 -10.43 7.48 -12.41
C LYS A 246 -10.80 8.78 -11.68
N THR A 247 -9.79 9.54 -11.26
CA THR A 247 -10.00 10.83 -10.58
C THR A 247 -10.69 11.85 -11.49
N ARG A 248 -10.35 11.92 -12.78
CA ARG A 248 -11.00 12.82 -13.76
C ARG A 248 -12.47 12.47 -13.98
N ILE A 249 -12.79 11.18 -14.10
CA ILE A 249 -14.18 10.71 -14.21
C ILE A 249 -14.98 11.11 -12.98
N GLN A 250 -14.40 10.93 -11.79
CA GLN A 250 -15.04 11.27 -10.52
C GLN A 250 -15.28 12.78 -10.38
N ILE A 251 -14.32 13.62 -10.80
CA ILE A 251 -14.46 15.09 -10.70
C ILE A 251 -15.44 15.65 -11.73
N SER A 252 -15.42 15.12 -12.96
CA SER A 252 -16.25 15.65 -14.06
C SER A 252 -17.66 15.04 -14.10
N GLU A 253 -17.98 14.11 -13.20
CA GLU A 253 -19.25 13.36 -13.14
C GLU A 253 -19.66 12.72 -14.49
N THR A 254 -18.70 12.45 -15.37
CA THR A 254 -19.00 11.88 -16.69
C THR A 254 -19.33 10.38 -16.58
N THR A 255 -20.31 9.94 -17.38
CA THR A 255 -20.64 8.52 -17.54
C THR A 255 -19.81 7.83 -18.62
N ASP A 256 -18.83 8.54 -19.20
CA ASP A 256 -17.98 8.01 -20.27
C ASP A 256 -17.11 6.85 -19.79
N SER A 257 -16.81 5.95 -20.72
CA SER A 257 -15.91 4.82 -20.45
C SER A 257 -14.50 5.30 -20.07
N MET A 258 -13.86 4.63 -19.11
CA MET A 258 -12.48 4.89 -18.69
C MET A 258 -11.50 4.93 -19.87
N ARG A 259 -11.69 4.05 -20.87
CA ARG A 259 -10.86 4.03 -22.08
C ARG A 259 -11.06 5.29 -22.93
N TYR A 260 -12.31 5.76 -23.04
CA TYR A 260 -12.63 6.96 -23.79
C TYR A 260 -12.00 8.19 -23.13
N VAL A 261 -12.19 8.36 -21.82
CA VAL A 261 -11.61 9.49 -21.06
C VAL A 261 -10.08 9.45 -21.11
N MET A 262 -9.45 8.29 -21.00
CA MET A 262 -8.00 8.14 -21.16
C MET A 262 -7.53 8.60 -22.54
N MET A 263 -8.19 8.15 -23.61
CA MET A 263 -7.85 8.55 -24.98
C MET A 263 -8.10 10.04 -25.23
N MET A 264 -9.17 10.60 -24.65
CA MET A 264 -9.49 12.02 -24.71
C MET A 264 -8.39 12.86 -24.07
N ILE A 265 -7.90 12.47 -22.88
CA ILE A 265 -6.79 13.14 -22.20
C ILE A 265 -5.52 13.07 -23.04
N ILE A 266 -5.18 11.89 -23.57
CA ILE A 266 -3.98 11.73 -24.42
C ILE A 266 -4.07 12.62 -25.66
N LYS A 267 -5.25 12.67 -26.31
CA LYS A 267 -5.45 13.46 -27.55
C LYS A 267 -5.44 14.97 -27.29
N ASN A 268 -6.02 15.42 -26.18
CA ASN A 268 -6.22 16.85 -25.92
C ASN A 268 -5.10 17.48 -25.08
N GLU A 269 -4.52 16.74 -24.12
CA GLU A 269 -3.50 17.23 -23.19
C GLU A 269 -2.13 16.57 -23.38
N GLY A 270 -2.04 15.50 -24.17
CA GLY A 270 -0.82 14.73 -24.42
C GLY A 270 -0.62 13.55 -23.46
N PHE A 271 0.30 12.64 -23.81
CA PHE A 271 0.56 11.43 -23.01
C PHE A 271 1.04 11.74 -21.57
N PHE A 272 1.93 12.73 -21.41
CA PHE A 272 2.43 13.13 -20.09
C PHE A 272 1.36 13.76 -19.18
N ALA A 273 0.20 14.14 -19.71
CA ALA A 273 -0.91 14.62 -18.90
C ALA A 273 -1.41 13.54 -17.93
N LEU A 274 -1.26 12.25 -18.29
CA LEU A 274 -1.59 11.11 -17.43
C LEU A 274 -0.73 11.02 -16.16
N TYR A 275 0.39 11.76 -16.10
CA TYR A 275 1.31 11.79 -14.95
C TYR A 275 1.28 13.13 -14.18
N ARG A 276 0.35 14.03 -14.53
CA ARG A 276 0.19 15.31 -13.82
C ARG A 276 -0.26 15.08 -12.38
N GLY A 277 0.66 15.29 -11.44
CA GLY A 277 0.43 15.13 -10.01
C GLY A 277 1.04 13.86 -9.39
N VAL A 278 1.92 13.16 -10.11
CA VAL A 278 2.62 11.96 -9.60
C VAL A 278 3.62 12.30 -8.50
N TRP A 279 4.17 13.52 -8.53
CA TRP A 279 5.21 13.98 -7.59
C TRP A 279 4.80 13.86 -6.12
N PRO A 280 3.63 14.34 -5.66
CA PRO A 280 3.17 14.10 -4.29
C PRO A 280 3.18 12.63 -3.85
N SER A 281 2.77 11.70 -4.73
CA SER A 281 2.80 10.26 -4.42
C SER A 281 4.23 9.74 -4.29
N ILE A 282 5.14 10.17 -5.16
CA ILE A 282 6.56 9.82 -5.11
C ILE A 282 7.21 10.38 -3.84
N PHE A 283 7.01 11.67 -3.56
CA PHE A 283 7.52 12.33 -2.37
C PHE A 283 6.99 11.74 -1.07
N ARG A 284 5.76 11.21 -1.05
CA ARG A 284 5.22 10.46 0.10
C ARG A 284 5.91 9.11 0.27
N THR A 285 6.21 8.44 -0.84
CA THR A 285 6.71 7.07 -0.84
C THR A 285 8.11 6.97 -0.23
N PHE A 286 9.02 7.89 -0.55
CA PHE A 286 10.39 7.83 -0.04
C PHE A 286 10.50 7.91 1.49
N PRO A 287 9.94 8.93 2.19
CA PRO A 287 9.99 9.03 3.64
C PRO A 287 9.22 7.90 4.34
N ALA A 288 8.06 7.51 3.81
CA ALA A 288 7.27 6.43 4.39
C ALA A 288 8.01 5.09 4.31
N THR A 289 8.61 4.78 3.15
CA THR A 289 9.39 3.55 2.95
C THR A 289 10.68 3.57 3.76
N ALA A 290 11.37 4.71 3.86
CA ALA A 290 12.56 4.83 4.71
C ALA A 290 12.22 4.57 6.19
N ALA A 291 11.14 5.17 6.70
CA ALA A 291 10.68 4.93 8.07
C ALA A 291 10.25 3.48 8.31
N LEU A 292 9.59 2.85 7.32
CA LEU A 292 9.22 1.44 7.36
C LEU A 292 10.45 0.55 7.57
N PHE A 293 11.50 0.71 6.75
CA PHE A 293 12.69 -0.14 6.84
C PHE A 293 13.45 0.06 8.14
N VAL A 294 13.67 1.31 8.56
CA VAL A 294 14.36 1.60 9.83
C VAL A 294 13.62 0.97 11.00
N VAL A 295 12.30 1.08 11.05
CA VAL A 295 11.50 0.49 12.14
C VAL A 295 11.48 -1.03 12.06
N TYR A 296 11.34 -1.60 10.87
CA TYR A 296 11.36 -3.05 10.68
C TYR A 296 12.67 -3.66 11.19
N GLU A 297 13.81 -3.14 10.75
CA GLU A 297 15.13 -3.68 11.12
C GLU A 297 15.41 -3.57 12.61
N ASN A 298 15.16 -2.39 13.19
CA ASN A 298 15.31 -2.19 14.64
C ASN A 298 14.37 -3.10 15.44
N SER A 299 13.15 -3.34 14.94
CA SER A 299 12.18 -4.22 15.59
C SER A 299 12.60 -5.69 15.52
N VAL A 300 13.08 -6.16 14.37
CA VAL A 300 13.62 -7.52 14.20
C VAL A 300 14.82 -7.74 15.11
N GLU A 301 15.80 -6.82 15.09
CA GLU A 301 17.01 -6.93 15.92
C GLU A 301 16.67 -7.00 17.41
N TYR A 302 15.77 -6.12 17.87
CA TYR A 302 15.32 -6.10 19.26
C TYR A 302 14.60 -7.39 19.66
N MET A 303 13.72 -7.91 18.80
CA MET A 303 12.95 -9.12 19.10
C MET A 303 13.78 -10.40 19.02
N ILE A 304 14.79 -10.47 18.14
CA ILE A 304 15.76 -11.56 18.12
C ILE A 304 16.55 -11.57 19.43
N LYS A 305 17.11 -10.43 19.84
CA LYS A 305 17.81 -10.30 21.14
C LYS A 305 16.93 -10.68 22.32
N ALA A 306 15.66 -10.30 22.29
CA ALA A 306 14.69 -10.68 23.31
C ALA A 306 14.43 -12.21 23.31
N ALA A 307 14.25 -12.82 22.14
CA ALA A 307 14.03 -14.26 22.02
C ALA A 307 15.26 -15.08 22.44
N GLU A 308 16.47 -14.61 22.14
CA GLU A 308 17.74 -15.17 22.62
C GLU A 308 17.83 -15.09 24.16
N SER A 309 17.48 -13.92 24.74
CA SER A 309 17.49 -13.74 26.21
C SER A 309 16.49 -14.63 26.95
N LEU A 310 15.41 -15.04 26.28
CA LEU A 310 14.39 -15.93 26.79
C LEU A 310 14.71 -17.42 26.55
N GLY A 311 15.83 -17.73 25.90
CA GLY A 311 16.22 -19.10 25.53
C GLY A 311 15.34 -19.72 24.44
N LEU A 312 14.56 -18.92 23.71
CA LEU A 312 13.70 -19.37 22.61
C LEU A 312 14.45 -19.54 21.29
N LEU A 313 15.60 -18.86 21.17
CA LEU A 313 16.54 -18.99 20.06
C LEU A 313 17.94 -19.26 20.65
N SER A 314 18.56 -20.36 20.24
CA SER A 314 19.97 -20.63 20.46
C SER A 314 20.77 -20.24 19.21
N CYS A 315 21.90 -19.55 19.41
CA CYS A 315 22.84 -19.16 18.35
C CYS A 315 23.34 -20.36 17.55
#